data_AF-A0A5D6Y5Y3-F1
#
_entry.id   AF-A0A5D6Y5Y3-F1
#
_cell.length_a   1.000
_cell.length_b   1.000
_cell.length_c   1.000
_cell.angle_alpha   90.00
_cell.angle_beta   90.00
_cell.angle_gamma   90.00
#
_symmetry.space_group_name_H-M   'P 1'
#
loop_
_entity.id
_entity.type
_entity.pdbx_description
1 polymer ?
#
loop_
_entity_poly.entity_id
_entity_poly.type
_entity_poly.pdbx_seq_one_letter_code
_entity_poly.pdbx_strand_id
1 'polypeptide(L)'
;MALRLGLQRALAGRRVATAAARSFSIGQHAADNFVMDFPQEHDGLNIEFNWSLAEDDVTPHGDAYRNLSWPKLQEHAKAHKAAGKAFAVQEVDVDVSFGEYSPVFEKVTDHLSFQDALFAHDGAVGSYRDDRTRVRVISDSPLVALFAQSLLVRVPAKDPHEARPIVVYVATAGEFQGQEPKALLYMDKNDDGALFAKVVITGAAGLESIKDAIALAKKKLLAQTESESIVLASDVVLAGDKSALVFNATAAARTQAVNAGQLYSAHLNIWNSVGLTSFFGGAIVDGAVVAKKQVVALENGAAVNVPCNNLVNHPVAAFFVDKAGKGVKEITSAEAAALVKKADADADADKFAALLAKAATKSFVVASDADINAALAKL
;
A
#
# COMPACT_ATOMS: atom_id res chain seq x y z
N MET A 1 -35.24 81.41 -22.48
CA MET A 1 -35.28 81.90 -23.87
C MET A 1 -33.94 81.61 -24.51
N ALA A 2 -33.98 81.23 -25.78
CA ALA A 2 -32.99 80.41 -26.47
C ALA A 2 -31.77 81.17 -27.01
N LEU A 3 -30.86 80.34 -27.56
CA LEU A 3 -30.03 80.55 -28.74
C LEU A 3 -28.56 80.98 -28.57
N ARG A 4 -27.72 79.95 -28.72
CA ARG A 4 -26.44 79.88 -29.44
C ARG A 4 -26.26 80.96 -30.51
N LEU A 5 -25.02 81.45 -30.63
CA LEU A 5 -24.21 81.32 -31.85
C LEU A 5 -22.78 81.76 -31.55
N GLY A 6 -21.82 80.92 -31.90
CA GLY A 6 -20.39 81.19 -31.71
C GLY A 6 -19.77 81.90 -32.91
N LEU A 7 -18.51 82.32 -32.75
CA LEU A 7 -17.53 82.31 -33.82
C LEU A 7 -16.11 82.53 -33.27
N GLN A 8 -15.18 81.75 -33.80
CA GLN A 8 -13.74 82.04 -34.03
C GLN A 8 -12.84 82.34 -32.81
N ARG A 9 -12.08 81.31 -32.40
CA ARG A 9 -10.83 81.48 -31.65
C ARG A 9 -9.63 81.50 -32.60
N ALA A 10 -8.83 82.55 -32.43
CA ALA A 10 -7.58 82.81 -33.11
C ALA A 10 -6.49 81.78 -32.77
N LEU A 11 -5.61 81.58 -33.76
CA LEU A 11 -4.34 80.89 -33.70
C LEU A 11 -3.45 81.45 -32.59
N ALA A 12 -3.02 80.58 -31.67
CA ALA A 12 -1.86 80.83 -30.82
C ALA A 12 -1.08 79.51 -30.72
N GLY A 13 0.12 79.51 -31.32
CA GLY A 13 1.01 78.36 -31.36
C GLY A 13 1.44 77.92 -29.96
N ARG A 14 1.24 76.64 -29.67
CA ARG A 14 1.90 75.96 -28.56
C ARG A 14 2.91 74.99 -29.15
N ARG A 15 4.19 75.26 -28.90
CA ARG A 15 5.28 74.30 -29.08
C ARG A 15 4.97 73.09 -28.19
N VAL A 16 4.60 71.97 -28.80
CA VAL A 16 4.58 70.68 -28.12
C VAL A 16 6.03 70.22 -28.07
N ALA A 17 6.63 70.30 -26.89
CA ALA A 17 7.88 69.61 -26.62
C ALA A 17 7.61 68.12 -26.84
N THR A 18 8.30 67.53 -27.81
CA THR A 18 8.38 66.08 -28.00
C THR A 18 9.03 65.50 -26.75
N ALA A 19 8.20 65.05 -25.81
CA ALA A 19 8.63 64.12 -24.79
C ALA A 19 9.10 62.86 -25.54
N ALA A 20 10.41 62.68 -25.64
CA ALA A 20 10.99 61.43 -26.08
C ALA A 20 10.42 60.35 -25.15
N ALA A 21 9.45 59.58 -25.66
CA ALA A 21 9.01 58.36 -25.02
C ALA A 21 10.28 57.53 -24.87
N ARG A 22 10.74 57.38 -23.62
CA ARG A 22 11.72 56.36 -23.29
C ARG A 22 11.01 55.04 -23.59
N SER A 23 11.27 54.54 -24.78
CA SER A 23 11.07 53.14 -25.13
C SER A 23 11.79 52.36 -24.04
N PHE A 24 11.03 51.76 -23.12
CA PHE A 24 11.53 50.63 -22.37
C PHE A 24 11.70 49.52 -23.41
N SER A 25 12.89 49.46 -24.02
CA SER A 25 13.29 48.26 -24.72
C SER A 25 13.37 47.18 -23.65
N ILE A 26 12.34 46.36 -23.56
CA ILE A 26 12.43 45.04 -22.94
C ILE A 26 13.42 44.31 -23.84
N GLY A 27 14.71 44.38 -23.49
CA GLY A 27 15.71 43.55 -24.14
C GLY A 27 15.30 42.11 -23.90
N GLN A 28 15.19 41.31 -24.96
CA GLN A 28 14.88 39.89 -24.82
C GLN A 28 15.90 39.29 -23.86
N HIS A 29 15.42 38.84 -22.70
CA HIS A 29 16.23 38.11 -21.75
C HIS A 29 16.59 36.77 -22.39
N ALA A 30 17.74 36.18 -22.07
CA ALA A 30 18.09 34.86 -22.62
C ALA A 30 16.99 33.79 -22.38
N ALA A 31 16.21 33.95 -21.30
CA ALA A 31 15.03 33.15 -20.96
C ALA A 31 13.84 33.34 -21.91
N ASP A 32 13.71 34.49 -22.59
CA ASP A 32 12.63 34.75 -23.55
C ASP A 32 12.80 33.94 -24.85
N ASN A 33 14.00 33.38 -25.09
CA ASN A 33 14.29 32.45 -26.18
C ASN A 33 14.12 30.98 -25.78
N PHE A 34 13.93 30.71 -24.48
CA PHE A 34 13.57 29.39 -23.96
C PHE A 34 12.09 29.37 -23.63
N VAL A 35 11.24 29.50 -24.66
CA VAL A 35 9.85 29.08 -24.55
C VAL A 35 9.86 27.55 -24.57
N MET A 36 10.20 26.95 -23.44
CA MET A 36 9.92 25.54 -23.21
C MET A 36 8.41 25.48 -22.99
N ASP A 37 7.68 24.95 -23.96
CA ASP A 37 6.26 24.65 -23.77
C ASP A 37 6.17 23.60 -22.65
N PHE A 38 5.88 24.08 -21.44
CA PHE A 38 5.64 23.20 -20.31
C PHE A 38 4.45 22.32 -20.67
N PRO A 39 4.61 20.99 -20.68
CA PRO A 39 3.50 20.12 -21.01
C PRO A 39 2.39 20.37 -19.99
N GLN A 40 1.15 20.44 -20.48
CA GLN A 40 -0.01 20.62 -19.59
C GLN A 40 -0.18 19.38 -18.74
N GLU A 41 -0.42 19.57 -17.44
CA GLU A 41 -0.69 18.44 -16.54
C GLU A 41 -1.91 17.64 -17.01
N HIS A 42 -1.80 16.32 -16.88
CA HIS A 42 -2.89 15.38 -17.12
C HIS A 42 -2.77 14.20 -16.14
N ASP A 43 -3.65 13.22 -16.22
CA ASP A 43 -3.70 12.12 -15.24
C ASP A 43 -2.40 11.32 -15.11
N GLY A 44 -1.58 11.29 -16.17
CA GLY A 44 -0.26 10.64 -16.22
C GLY A 44 0.90 11.61 -16.06
N LEU A 45 0.65 12.91 -15.97
CA LEU A 45 1.67 13.94 -15.79
C LEU A 45 1.22 14.90 -14.69
N ASN A 46 1.57 14.55 -13.46
CA ASN A 46 1.39 15.41 -12.30
C ASN A 46 2.76 15.82 -11.79
N ILE A 47 3.07 17.12 -11.84
CA ILE A 47 4.43 17.62 -11.61
C ILE A 47 4.87 17.30 -10.17
N GLU A 48 4.02 17.57 -9.18
CA GLU A 48 4.32 17.32 -7.77
C GLU A 48 4.56 15.83 -7.48
N PHE A 49 3.71 14.96 -8.05
CA PHE A 49 3.89 13.53 -7.90
C PHE A 49 5.19 13.05 -8.54
N ASN A 50 5.56 13.55 -9.72
CA ASN A 50 6.80 13.21 -10.40
C ASN A 50 8.02 13.61 -9.56
N TRP A 51 8.00 14.80 -8.93
CA TRP A 51 9.05 15.18 -7.97
C TRP A 51 9.09 14.27 -6.75
N SER A 52 7.93 13.86 -6.23
CA SER A 52 7.88 12.90 -5.12
C SER A 52 8.39 11.51 -5.49
N LEU A 53 8.37 11.13 -6.77
CA LEU A 53 8.98 9.89 -7.26
C LEU A 53 10.49 10.04 -7.38
N ALA A 54 10.98 11.22 -7.76
CA ALA A 54 12.41 11.49 -7.81
C ALA A 54 13.06 11.41 -6.42
N GLU A 55 12.34 11.79 -5.36
CA GLU A 55 12.73 11.53 -3.96
C GLU A 55 12.80 10.03 -3.62
N ASP A 56 11.98 9.22 -4.29
CA ASP A 56 12.01 7.76 -4.21
C ASP A 56 13.01 7.15 -5.23
N ASP A 57 13.95 7.94 -5.76
CA ASP A 57 14.99 7.58 -6.74
C ASP A 57 14.47 7.19 -8.15
N VAL A 58 13.20 7.46 -8.46
CA VAL A 58 12.60 7.17 -9.78
C VAL A 58 12.23 8.47 -10.48
N THR A 59 12.83 8.77 -11.62
CA THR A 59 12.56 9.99 -12.39
C THR A 59 11.76 9.64 -13.65
N PRO A 60 10.42 9.79 -13.67
CA PRO A 60 9.63 9.32 -14.79
C PRO A 60 9.89 10.13 -16.06
N HIS A 61 10.22 9.42 -17.14
CA HIS A 61 10.31 9.98 -18.49
C HIS A 61 8.99 9.84 -19.27
N GLY A 62 8.19 8.83 -18.94
CA GLY A 62 6.84 8.61 -19.46
C GLY A 62 5.75 9.07 -18.50
N ASP A 63 4.55 8.53 -18.68
CA ASP A 63 3.41 8.81 -17.81
C ASP A 63 3.58 8.13 -16.45
N ALA A 64 3.30 8.83 -15.36
CA ALA A 64 3.28 8.29 -14.00
C ALA A 64 1.91 8.50 -13.35
N TYR A 65 1.25 7.40 -13.00
CA TYR A 65 -0.10 7.38 -12.46
C TYR A 65 -0.09 7.11 -10.96
N ARG A 66 -0.49 8.10 -10.15
CA ARG A 66 -0.69 7.95 -8.70
C ARG A 66 -2.12 7.56 -8.36
N ASN A 67 -2.31 6.47 -7.62
CA ASN A 67 -3.60 6.03 -7.07
C ASN A 67 -4.73 6.00 -8.12
N LEU A 68 -4.39 5.56 -9.34
CA LEU A 68 -5.31 5.55 -10.45
C LEU A 68 -6.60 4.77 -10.12
N SER A 69 -7.73 5.28 -10.61
CA SER A 69 -9.03 4.67 -10.31
C SER A 69 -9.11 3.24 -10.86
N TRP A 70 -9.84 2.38 -10.17
CA TRP A 70 -10.02 0.98 -10.57
C TRP A 70 -10.39 0.78 -12.05
N PRO A 71 -11.38 1.49 -12.65
CA PRO A 71 -11.74 1.27 -14.05
C PRO A 71 -10.60 1.60 -15.03
N LYS A 72 -9.86 2.68 -14.76
CA LYS A 72 -8.70 3.08 -15.57
C LYS A 72 -7.57 2.07 -15.43
N LEU A 73 -7.26 1.62 -14.21
CA LEU A 73 -6.27 0.56 -14.00
C LEU A 73 -6.65 -0.74 -14.70
N GLN A 74 -7.92 -1.13 -14.69
CA GLN A 74 -8.41 -2.28 -15.45
C GLN A 74 -8.21 -2.13 -16.95
N GLU A 75 -8.36 -0.92 -17.49
CA GLU A 75 -8.10 -0.63 -18.90
C GLU A 75 -6.64 -0.87 -19.27
N HIS A 76 -5.70 -0.37 -18.48
CA HIS A 76 -4.27 -0.66 -18.67
C HIS A 76 -3.94 -2.15 -18.46
N ALA A 77 -4.65 -2.83 -17.55
CA ALA A 77 -4.41 -4.23 -17.23
C ALA A 77 -4.98 -5.24 -18.24
N LYS A 78 -5.80 -4.82 -19.23
CA LYS A 78 -6.47 -5.75 -20.18
C LYS A 78 -5.52 -6.72 -20.90
N ALA A 79 -4.31 -6.27 -21.21
CA ALA A 79 -3.30 -7.07 -21.91
C ALA A 79 -2.42 -7.91 -20.96
N HIS A 80 -2.52 -7.69 -19.65
CA HIS A 80 -1.65 -8.29 -18.65
C HIS A 80 -2.30 -9.53 -18.04
N LYS A 81 -1.49 -10.56 -17.74
CA LYS A 81 -1.93 -11.77 -17.06
C LYS A 81 -1.12 -11.97 -15.79
N ALA A 82 -1.78 -12.40 -14.72
CA ALA A 82 -1.10 -12.85 -13.51
C ALA A 82 -0.44 -14.20 -13.79
N ALA A 83 0.88 -14.22 -13.93
CA ALA A 83 1.68 -15.42 -14.19
C ALA A 83 3.08 -15.27 -13.56
N GLY A 84 3.12 -14.83 -12.31
CA GLY A 84 4.36 -14.65 -11.56
C GLY A 84 4.61 -15.81 -10.60
N LYS A 85 5.87 -16.15 -10.38
CA LYS A 85 6.32 -17.21 -9.47
C LYS A 85 6.45 -16.68 -8.05
N ALA A 86 6.23 -17.55 -7.07
CA ALA A 86 6.50 -17.24 -5.67
C ALA A 86 8.00 -16.96 -5.45
N PHE A 87 8.31 -16.04 -4.55
CA PHE A 87 9.68 -15.72 -4.16
C PHE A 87 9.81 -15.52 -2.66
N ALA A 88 11.02 -15.70 -2.15
CA ALA A 88 11.40 -15.32 -0.80
C ALA A 88 12.15 -13.98 -0.84
N VAL A 89 11.94 -13.14 0.17
CA VAL A 89 12.67 -11.89 0.31
C VAL A 89 13.98 -12.16 1.02
N GLN A 90 15.09 -11.78 0.39
CA GLN A 90 16.40 -11.78 1.01
C GLN A 90 16.57 -10.46 1.77
N GLU A 91 16.84 -10.56 3.07
CA GLU A 91 17.16 -9.41 3.90
C GLU A 91 18.61 -8.98 3.64
N VAL A 92 18.81 -7.68 3.43
CA VAL A 92 20.12 -7.10 3.21
C VAL A 92 20.50 -6.31 4.47
N ASP A 93 21.59 -6.73 5.11
CA ASP A 93 22.17 -6.03 6.24
C ASP A 93 23.17 -4.99 5.72
N VAL A 94 23.04 -3.76 6.21
CA VAL A 94 23.83 -2.59 5.79
C VAL A 94 25.32 -2.85 5.99
N ASP A 95 25.68 -3.59 7.05
CA ASP A 95 27.08 -3.81 7.43
C ASP A 95 27.80 -4.89 6.59
N VAL A 96 27.06 -5.71 5.81
CA VAL A 96 27.63 -6.90 5.14
C VAL A 96 27.26 -7.00 3.66
N SER A 97 26.05 -6.61 3.25
CA SER A 97 25.51 -6.93 1.92
C SER A 97 24.93 -5.75 1.15
N PHE A 98 25.17 -4.50 1.57
CA PHE A 98 24.77 -3.30 0.80
C PHE A 98 25.26 -3.34 -0.66
N GLY A 99 26.45 -3.89 -0.90
CA GLY A 99 27.02 -4.08 -2.24
C GLY A 99 26.22 -5.04 -3.14
N GLU A 100 25.37 -5.90 -2.58
CA GLU A 100 24.43 -6.74 -3.36
C GLU A 100 23.10 -6.04 -3.65
N TYR A 101 22.72 -5.06 -2.82
CA TYR A 101 21.48 -4.31 -2.94
C TYR A 101 21.58 -3.14 -3.91
N SER A 102 22.55 -2.25 -3.73
CA SER A 102 22.66 -1.01 -4.51
C SER A 102 22.66 -1.25 -6.03
N PRO A 103 23.41 -2.22 -6.58
CA PRO A 103 23.39 -2.48 -8.03
C PRO A 103 22.03 -2.95 -8.55
N VAL A 104 21.28 -3.70 -7.74
CA VAL A 104 19.94 -4.18 -8.11
C VAL A 104 18.93 -3.04 -7.99
N PHE A 105 19.05 -2.23 -6.93
CA PHE A 105 18.21 -1.07 -6.69
C PHE A 105 18.34 -0.04 -7.81
N GLU A 106 19.56 0.42 -8.11
CA GLU A 106 19.86 1.39 -9.18
C GLU A 106 19.33 0.90 -10.53
N LYS A 107 19.57 -0.38 -10.84
CA LYS A 107 19.08 -0.98 -12.09
C LYS A 107 17.55 -0.97 -12.17
N VAL A 108 16.86 -1.23 -11.07
CA VAL A 108 15.39 -1.22 -11.01
C VAL A 108 14.85 0.20 -11.11
N THR A 109 15.42 1.15 -10.38
CA THR A 109 14.97 2.55 -10.41
C THR A 109 15.21 3.18 -11.77
N ASP A 110 16.33 2.88 -12.42
CA ASP A 110 16.62 3.28 -13.79
C ASP A 110 15.59 2.69 -14.75
N HIS A 111 15.35 1.38 -14.71
CA HIS A 111 14.35 0.73 -15.57
C HIS A 111 12.95 1.34 -15.39
N LEU A 112 12.51 1.56 -14.14
CA LEU A 112 11.21 2.17 -13.83
C LEU A 112 11.11 3.62 -14.33
N SER A 113 12.21 4.37 -14.29
CA SER A 113 12.29 5.76 -14.76
C SER A 113 12.04 5.88 -16.27
N PHE A 114 12.48 4.91 -17.06
CA PHE A 114 12.35 4.91 -18.53
C PHE A 114 11.11 4.17 -19.06
N GLN A 115 10.17 3.76 -18.21
CA GLN A 115 8.92 3.16 -18.69
C GLN A 115 8.00 4.19 -19.32
N ASP A 116 7.27 3.78 -20.36
CA ASP A 116 6.22 4.59 -20.99
C ASP A 116 5.08 4.92 -20.02
N ALA A 117 4.77 3.97 -19.12
CA ALA A 117 3.74 4.11 -18.10
C ALA A 117 4.17 3.47 -16.78
N LEU A 118 4.16 4.26 -15.72
CA LEU A 118 4.48 3.86 -14.36
C LEU A 118 3.22 3.95 -13.48
N PHE A 119 3.01 2.97 -12.62
CA PHE A 119 1.85 2.91 -11.73
C PHE A 119 2.32 2.91 -10.28
N ALA A 120 1.92 3.95 -9.54
CA ALA A 120 2.15 4.03 -8.11
C ALA A 120 0.84 3.92 -7.32
N HIS A 121 0.88 3.11 -6.26
CA HIS A 121 -0.21 3.01 -5.31
C HIS A 121 0.26 3.32 -3.89
N ASP A 122 -0.23 4.43 -3.36
CA ASP A 122 -0.09 4.87 -1.98
C ASP A 122 -1.25 4.31 -1.15
N GLY A 123 -0.90 3.49 -0.16
CA GLY A 123 -1.81 2.93 0.82
C GLY A 123 -1.16 2.87 2.20
N ALA A 124 -1.68 2.00 3.05
CA ALA A 124 -1.03 1.67 4.31
C ALA A 124 -1.23 0.22 4.72
N VAL A 125 -0.37 -0.22 5.63
CA VAL A 125 -0.62 -1.37 6.50
C VAL A 125 -0.99 -0.87 7.88
N GLY A 126 -1.97 -1.51 8.52
CA GLY A 126 -2.55 -1.05 9.77
C GLY A 126 -3.69 -0.05 9.55
N SER A 127 -4.92 -0.45 9.86
CA SER A 127 -6.09 0.44 9.76
C SER A 127 -6.12 1.54 10.82
N TYR A 128 -5.59 1.28 12.02
CA TYR A 128 -5.56 2.19 13.16
C TYR A 128 -4.45 3.23 13.03
N ARG A 129 -4.77 4.51 13.24
CA ARG A 129 -3.86 5.65 13.02
C ARG A 129 -2.48 5.49 13.67
N ASP A 130 -2.40 4.96 14.88
CA ASP A 130 -1.15 4.92 15.65
C ASP A 130 -0.24 3.76 15.24
N ASP A 131 -0.81 2.67 14.73
CA ASP A 131 -0.05 1.53 14.19
C ASP A 131 0.13 1.58 12.67
N ARG A 132 -0.51 2.55 12.02
CA ARG A 132 -0.54 2.70 10.58
C ARG A 132 0.84 3.04 10.05
N THR A 133 1.33 2.22 9.13
CA THR A 133 2.53 2.51 8.35
C THR A 133 2.16 2.66 6.90
N ARG A 134 2.59 3.77 6.30
CA ARG A 134 2.34 4.04 4.90
C ARG A 134 3.24 3.20 4.02
N VAL A 135 2.66 2.82 2.89
CA VAL A 135 3.31 2.01 1.88
C VAL A 135 3.07 2.70 0.54
N ARG A 136 4.13 2.91 -0.23
CA ARG A 136 4.06 3.20 -1.66
C ARG A 136 4.55 1.99 -2.43
N VAL A 137 3.75 1.54 -3.39
CA VAL A 137 4.14 0.50 -4.35
C VAL A 137 4.31 1.17 -5.70
N ILE A 138 5.51 1.09 -6.27
CA ILE A 138 5.88 1.65 -7.58
C ILE A 138 6.12 0.47 -8.53
N SER A 139 5.43 0.43 -9.67
CA SER A 139 5.57 -0.68 -10.61
C SER A 139 5.36 -0.29 -12.06
N ASP A 140 6.02 -1.04 -12.95
CA ASP A 140 5.78 -1.05 -14.39
C ASP A 140 4.52 -1.83 -14.80
N SER A 141 3.86 -2.51 -13.85
CA SER A 141 2.71 -3.37 -14.11
C SER A 141 1.41 -2.82 -13.49
N PRO A 142 0.35 -2.58 -14.30
CA PRO A 142 -0.95 -2.14 -13.78
C PRO A 142 -1.62 -3.20 -12.91
N LEU A 143 -1.28 -4.49 -13.07
CA LEU A 143 -1.79 -5.56 -12.20
C LEU A 143 -1.27 -5.45 -10.77
N VAL A 144 -0.01 -5.03 -10.60
CA VAL A 144 0.58 -4.80 -9.27
C VAL A 144 -0.14 -3.64 -8.57
N ALA A 145 -0.44 -2.56 -9.30
CA ALA A 145 -1.22 -1.45 -8.77
C ALA A 145 -2.67 -1.84 -8.42
N LEU A 146 -3.35 -2.65 -9.25
CA LEU A 146 -4.68 -3.20 -8.92
C LEU A 146 -4.65 -4.09 -7.68
N PHE A 147 -3.62 -4.93 -7.56
CA PHE A 147 -3.41 -5.80 -6.41
C PHE A 147 -3.18 -4.97 -5.14
N ALA A 148 -2.29 -3.97 -5.19
CA ALA A 148 -2.04 -3.05 -4.09
C ALA A 148 -3.32 -2.28 -3.68
N GLN A 149 -4.11 -1.79 -4.66
CA GLN A 149 -5.39 -1.12 -4.40
C GLN A 149 -6.45 -2.03 -3.76
N SER A 150 -6.39 -3.33 -4.04
CA SER A 150 -7.28 -4.33 -3.43
C SER A 150 -6.87 -4.65 -2.00
N LEU A 151 -5.57 -4.76 -1.76
CA LEU A 151 -4.98 -5.32 -0.54
C LEU A 151 -4.65 -4.27 0.52
N LEU A 152 -4.12 -3.11 0.15
CA LEU A 152 -3.68 -2.11 1.13
C LEU A 152 -4.86 -1.39 1.77
N VAL A 153 -4.66 -0.93 3.00
CA VAL A 153 -5.63 -0.07 3.68
C VAL A 153 -5.70 1.26 2.93
N ARG A 154 -6.92 1.66 2.57
CA ARG A 154 -7.17 2.96 1.95
C ARG A 154 -6.93 4.06 2.98
N VAL A 155 -6.04 4.98 2.63
CA VAL A 155 -5.77 6.19 3.42
C VAL A 155 -6.25 7.42 2.66
N PRO A 156 -6.67 8.49 3.36
CA PRO A 156 -6.94 9.76 2.70
C PRO A 156 -5.75 10.18 1.85
N ALA A 157 -6.03 10.68 0.64
CA ALA A 157 -4.99 11.23 -0.21
C ALA A 157 -4.32 12.39 0.54
N LYS A 158 -3.00 12.30 0.65
CA LYS A 158 -2.17 13.32 1.28
C LYS A 158 -1.12 13.81 0.29
N ASP A 159 -0.38 14.81 0.73
CA ASP A 159 0.74 15.37 0.02
C ASP A 159 1.62 14.27 -0.61
N PRO A 160 1.97 14.36 -1.91
CA PRO A 160 2.86 13.41 -2.54
C PRO A 160 4.18 13.24 -1.82
N HIS A 161 4.75 14.25 -1.15
CA HIS A 161 6.06 14.23 -0.49
C HIS A 161 6.03 13.71 0.95
N GLU A 162 4.87 13.38 1.51
CA GLU A 162 4.80 12.96 2.90
C GLU A 162 5.54 11.64 3.14
N ALA A 163 6.35 11.62 4.19
CA ALA A 163 7.21 10.49 4.56
C ALA A 163 6.47 9.14 4.55
N ARG A 164 7.13 8.14 3.94
CA ARG A 164 6.62 6.78 3.79
C ARG A 164 7.65 5.82 4.36
N PRO A 165 7.37 5.14 5.48
CA PRO A 165 8.34 4.22 6.04
C PRO A 165 8.52 2.95 5.18
N ILE A 166 7.64 2.64 4.24
CA ILE A 166 7.80 1.48 3.34
C ILE A 166 7.62 1.93 1.89
N VAL A 167 8.60 1.63 1.04
CA VAL A 167 8.54 1.79 -0.42
C VAL A 167 8.88 0.47 -1.08
N VAL A 168 8.05 0.04 -2.04
CA VAL A 168 8.20 -1.22 -2.76
C VAL A 168 8.32 -0.94 -4.25
N TYR A 169 9.43 -1.36 -4.84
CA TYR A 169 9.73 -1.23 -6.27
C TYR A 169 9.53 -2.57 -6.93
N VAL A 170 8.69 -2.63 -7.97
CA VAL A 170 8.34 -3.87 -8.67
C VAL A 170 8.55 -3.71 -10.17
N ALA A 171 9.65 -4.28 -10.68
CA ALA A 171 10.00 -4.28 -12.09
C ALA A 171 9.81 -5.68 -12.69
N THR A 172 8.89 -5.79 -13.63
CA THR A 172 8.47 -7.07 -14.24
C THR A 172 8.58 -7.09 -15.77
N ALA A 173 8.79 -5.93 -16.39
CA ALA A 173 8.87 -5.73 -17.82
C ALA A 173 10.32 -5.55 -18.31
N GLY A 174 10.47 -5.33 -19.63
CA GLY A 174 11.75 -5.06 -20.27
C GLY A 174 12.76 -6.17 -20.04
N GLU A 175 13.94 -5.83 -19.55
CA GLU A 175 14.99 -6.81 -19.30
C GLU A 175 14.66 -7.81 -18.19
N PHE A 176 13.75 -7.46 -17.26
CA PHE A 176 13.32 -8.35 -16.18
C PHE A 176 12.24 -9.33 -16.62
N GLN A 177 11.67 -9.16 -17.81
CA GLN A 177 10.60 -10.00 -18.29
C GLN A 177 11.05 -11.46 -18.44
N GLY A 178 10.32 -12.38 -17.79
CA GLY A 178 10.60 -13.82 -17.85
C GLY A 178 11.79 -14.29 -17.01
N GLN A 179 12.48 -13.39 -16.30
CA GLN A 179 13.52 -13.77 -15.34
C GLN A 179 12.90 -14.38 -14.08
N GLU A 180 13.67 -15.22 -13.37
CA GLU A 180 13.28 -15.69 -12.04
C GLU A 180 13.12 -14.51 -11.09
N PRO A 181 12.09 -14.53 -10.22
CA PRO A 181 11.87 -13.43 -9.31
C PRO A 181 12.98 -13.34 -8.27
N LYS A 182 13.46 -12.12 -8.03
CA LYS A 182 14.40 -11.80 -6.96
C LYS A 182 13.82 -10.66 -6.13
N ALA A 183 13.87 -10.79 -4.81
CA ALA A 183 13.40 -9.76 -3.91
C ALA A 183 14.42 -9.48 -2.81
N LEU A 184 14.76 -8.20 -2.62
CA LEU A 184 15.68 -7.72 -1.59
C LEU A 184 14.97 -6.72 -0.69
N LEU A 185 15.16 -6.83 0.63
CA LEU A 185 14.68 -5.86 1.61
C LEU A 185 15.88 -5.14 2.22
N TYR A 186 15.87 -3.81 2.12
CA TYR A 186 16.82 -2.90 2.74
C TYR A 186 16.12 -2.07 3.81
N MET A 187 16.79 -1.86 4.95
CA MET A 187 16.32 -1.00 6.03
C MET A 187 17.41 -0.05 6.46
N ASP A 188 17.02 1.19 6.72
CA ASP A 188 17.94 2.23 7.17
C ASP A 188 17.18 3.35 7.88
N LYS A 189 17.90 4.35 8.36
CA LYS A 189 17.38 5.59 8.92
C LYS A 189 17.66 6.74 7.97
N ASN A 190 16.68 7.62 7.79
CA ASN A 190 16.92 8.87 7.07
C ASN A 190 17.76 9.83 7.94
N ASP A 191 18.09 11.01 7.40
CA ASP A 191 18.87 12.04 8.10
C ASP A 191 18.24 12.50 9.43
N ASP A 192 16.91 12.40 9.54
CA ASP A 192 16.15 12.72 10.76
C ASP A 192 16.11 11.54 11.77
N GLY A 193 16.77 10.42 11.45
CA GLY A 193 16.79 9.21 12.26
C GLY A 193 15.53 8.33 12.16
N ALA A 194 14.59 8.68 11.28
CA ALA A 194 13.36 7.92 11.05
C ALA A 194 13.65 6.67 10.22
N LEU A 195 13.19 5.52 10.71
CA LEU A 195 13.36 4.22 10.06
C LEU A 195 12.51 4.13 8.79
N PHE A 196 13.10 3.61 7.73
CA PHE A 196 12.41 3.23 6.50
C PHE A 196 12.86 1.85 6.01
N ALA A 197 12.04 1.26 5.15
CA ALA A 197 12.25 -0.02 4.51
C ALA A 197 11.99 0.12 3.00
N LYS A 198 13.00 -0.19 2.19
CA LYS A 198 12.89 -0.24 0.73
C LYS A 198 12.94 -1.70 0.29
N VAL A 199 11.89 -2.16 -0.41
CA VAL A 199 11.80 -3.51 -0.97
C VAL A 199 11.95 -3.43 -2.48
N VAL A 200 12.89 -4.17 -3.05
CA VAL A 200 13.11 -4.24 -4.50
C VAL A 200 12.73 -5.62 -4.99
N ILE A 201 11.86 -5.69 -5.99
CA ILE A 201 11.34 -6.93 -6.57
C ILE A 201 11.54 -6.88 -8.08
N THR A 202 12.20 -7.89 -8.63
CA THR A 202 12.44 -8.04 -10.07
C THR A 202 11.89 -9.36 -10.59
N GLY A 203 11.73 -9.47 -11.91
CA GLY A 203 11.42 -10.71 -12.58
C GLY A 203 9.92 -11.02 -12.64
N ALA A 204 9.57 -12.25 -13.00
CA ALA A 204 8.20 -12.72 -13.01
C ALA A 204 7.68 -12.95 -11.57
N ALA A 205 7.45 -11.87 -10.83
CA ALA A 205 7.07 -11.89 -9.42
C ALA A 205 5.58 -12.20 -9.21
N GLY A 206 5.29 -13.18 -8.36
CA GLY A 206 3.93 -13.52 -7.94
C GLY A 206 3.34 -12.44 -7.03
N LEU A 207 2.13 -11.99 -7.34
CA LEU A 207 1.44 -10.93 -6.58
C LEU A 207 1.27 -11.29 -5.10
N GLU A 208 1.00 -12.57 -4.78
CA GLU A 208 0.86 -13.02 -3.40
C GLU A 208 2.17 -12.84 -2.60
N SER A 209 3.33 -13.08 -3.20
CA SER A 209 4.62 -12.85 -2.54
C SER A 209 4.92 -11.36 -2.31
N ILE A 210 4.34 -10.44 -3.09
CA ILE A 210 4.43 -8.99 -2.84
C ILE A 210 3.75 -8.63 -1.50
N LYS A 211 2.60 -9.26 -1.19
CA LYS A 211 1.94 -9.11 0.14
C LYS A 211 2.90 -9.49 1.26
N ASP A 212 3.58 -10.62 1.11
CA ASP A 212 4.49 -11.14 2.13
C ASP A 212 5.73 -10.26 2.29
N ALA A 213 6.22 -9.68 1.20
CA ALA A 213 7.32 -8.71 1.26
C ALA A 213 6.95 -7.43 2.01
N ILE A 214 5.75 -6.89 1.77
CA ILE A 214 5.21 -5.74 2.53
C ILE A 214 5.05 -6.10 4.02
N ALA A 215 4.55 -7.31 4.29
CA ALA A 215 4.39 -7.81 5.65
C ALA A 215 5.72 -7.90 6.40
N LEU A 216 6.74 -8.47 5.75
CA LEU A 216 8.08 -8.58 6.32
C LEU A 216 8.68 -7.21 6.63
N ALA A 217 8.58 -6.25 5.70
CA ALA A 217 9.07 -4.89 5.90
C ALA A 217 8.48 -4.23 7.16
N LYS A 218 7.16 -4.33 7.36
CA LYS A 218 6.50 -3.80 8.56
C LYS A 218 6.89 -4.55 9.84
N LYS A 219 6.98 -5.88 9.81
CA LYS A 219 7.44 -6.67 10.97
C LYS A 219 8.83 -6.23 11.42
N LYS A 220 9.74 -6.01 10.47
CA LYS A 220 11.12 -5.58 10.77
C LYS A 220 11.18 -4.14 11.28
N LEU A 221 10.38 -3.23 10.71
CA LEU A 221 10.22 -1.88 11.26
C LEU A 221 9.72 -1.91 12.72
N LEU A 222 8.72 -2.75 13.02
CA LEU A 222 8.20 -2.88 14.38
C LEU A 222 9.24 -3.43 15.36
N ALA A 223 10.05 -4.40 14.93
CA ALA A 223 11.13 -4.97 15.74
C ALA A 223 12.18 -3.92 16.18
N GLN A 224 12.46 -2.94 15.33
CA GLN A 224 13.41 -1.85 15.62
C GLN A 224 12.81 -0.73 16.50
N THR A 225 11.48 -0.67 16.61
CA THR A 225 10.77 0.40 17.38
C THR A 225 10.26 -0.04 18.74
N GLU A 226 10.54 -1.29 19.17
CA GLU A 226 10.07 -1.87 20.44
C GLU A 226 8.56 -1.67 20.70
N SER A 227 7.73 -1.80 19.66
CA SER A 227 6.28 -1.57 19.77
C SER A 227 5.60 -2.56 20.74
N GLU A 228 4.62 -2.07 21.51
CA GLU A 228 3.71 -2.90 22.30
C GLU A 228 2.74 -3.71 21.42
N SER A 229 2.56 -3.29 20.17
CA SER A 229 1.69 -3.93 19.21
C SER A 229 2.33 -5.19 18.63
N ILE A 230 1.55 -6.26 18.51
CA ILE A 230 1.99 -7.53 17.89
C ILE A 230 1.31 -7.73 16.54
N VAL A 231 2.07 -8.19 15.55
CA VAL A 231 1.55 -8.65 14.26
C VAL A 231 1.28 -10.15 14.33
N LEU A 232 0.06 -10.58 13.98
CA LEU A 232 -0.39 -11.97 14.08
C LEU A 232 -0.89 -12.48 12.74
N ALA A 233 -0.37 -13.63 12.29
CA ALA A 233 -0.85 -14.37 11.12
C ALA A 233 -2.21 -15.02 11.39
N SER A 234 -3.28 -14.25 11.17
CA SER A 234 -4.66 -14.63 11.48
C SER A 234 -5.64 -13.86 10.62
N ASP A 235 -6.88 -14.33 10.59
CA ASP A 235 -8.03 -13.61 10.08
C ASP A 235 -8.88 -13.10 11.27
N VAL A 236 -9.60 -12.00 11.10
CA VAL A 236 -10.58 -11.53 12.09
C VAL A 236 -11.96 -11.63 11.51
N VAL A 237 -12.82 -12.36 12.22
CA VAL A 237 -14.24 -12.52 11.89
C VAL A 237 -15.09 -11.81 12.95
N LEU A 238 -16.14 -11.15 12.51
CA LEU A 238 -17.11 -10.44 13.34
C LEU A 238 -18.42 -11.22 13.43
N ALA A 239 -18.93 -11.33 14.65
CA ALA A 239 -20.26 -11.84 14.96
C ALA A 239 -21.01 -10.79 15.78
N GLY A 240 -21.70 -9.87 15.10
CA GLY A 240 -22.23 -8.66 15.74
C GLY A 240 -21.09 -7.77 16.22
N ASP A 241 -21.11 -7.38 17.50
CA ASP A 241 -20.07 -6.53 18.12
C ASP A 241 -18.86 -7.32 18.66
N LYS A 242 -18.87 -8.65 18.50
CA LYS A 242 -17.80 -9.54 18.97
C LYS A 242 -16.82 -9.83 17.83
N SER A 243 -15.54 -9.72 18.14
CA SER A 243 -14.45 -10.09 17.23
C SER A 243 -13.81 -11.40 17.68
N ALA A 244 -13.36 -12.21 16.73
CA ALA A 244 -12.52 -13.37 17.02
C ALA A 244 -11.37 -13.49 16.04
N LEU A 245 -10.24 -13.98 16.57
CA LEU A 245 -9.07 -14.35 15.78
C LEU A 245 -9.26 -15.77 15.24
N VAL A 246 -8.96 -15.99 13.97
CA VAL A 246 -8.96 -17.30 13.35
C VAL A 246 -7.59 -17.55 12.74
N PHE A 247 -6.87 -18.53 13.28
CA PHE A 247 -5.57 -18.96 12.80
C PHE A 247 -5.73 -20.14 11.85
N ASN A 248 -4.91 -20.17 10.79
CA ASN A 248 -4.93 -21.19 9.73
C ASN A 248 -6.25 -21.29 8.94
N ALA A 249 -6.96 -20.16 8.81
CA ALA A 249 -8.17 -20.09 7.99
C ALA A 249 -7.87 -20.41 6.52
N THR A 250 -8.80 -21.14 5.89
CA THR A 250 -8.71 -21.51 4.48
C THR A 250 -9.19 -20.39 3.55
N ALA A 251 -8.74 -20.40 2.28
CA ALA A 251 -9.23 -19.47 1.27
C ALA A 251 -10.77 -19.55 1.11
N ALA A 252 -11.33 -20.76 1.20
CA ALA A 252 -12.77 -20.98 1.15
C ALA A 252 -13.51 -20.34 2.34
N ALA A 253 -12.97 -20.48 3.56
CA ALA A 253 -13.52 -19.83 4.75
C ALA A 253 -13.49 -18.30 4.65
N ARG A 254 -12.38 -17.74 4.15
CA ARG A 254 -12.30 -16.32 3.84
C ARG A 254 -13.35 -15.90 2.83
N THR A 255 -13.54 -16.63 1.74
CA THR A 255 -14.57 -16.30 0.75
C THR A 255 -15.97 -16.30 1.36
N GLN A 256 -16.28 -17.30 2.18
CA GLN A 256 -17.56 -17.36 2.87
C GLN A 256 -17.76 -16.16 3.81
N ALA A 257 -16.75 -15.82 4.62
CA ALA A 257 -16.81 -14.69 5.54
C ALA A 257 -16.90 -13.35 4.80
N VAL A 258 -16.24 -13.18 3.65
CA VAL A 258 -16.37 -12.00 2.77
C VAL A 258 -17.80 -11.90 2.22
N ASN A 259 -18.34 -13.00 1.71
CA ASN A 259 -19.68 -13.03 1.12
C ASN A 259 -20.77 -12.78 2.19
N ALA A 260 -20.53 -13.22 3.43
CA ALA A 260 -21.41 -12.97 4.58
C ALA A 260 -21.24 -11.57 5.20
N GLY A 261 -20.23 -10.78 4.79
CA GLY A 261 -19.92 -9.48 5.40
C GLY A 261 -19.36 -9.58 6.82
N GLN A 262 -18.83 -10.74 7.21
CA GLN A 262 -18.33 -11.03 8.55
C GLN A 262 -16.81 -10.91 8.65
N LEU A 263 -16.09 -10.97 7.53
CA LEU A 263 -14.63 -10.79 7.54
C LEU A 263 -14.29 -9.32 7.79
N TYR A 264 -13.60 -9.03 8.90
CA TYR A 264 -13.04 -7.71 9.17
C TYR A 264 -11.67 -7.54 8.51
N SER A 265 -10.83 -8.55 8.60
CA SER A 265 -9.45 -8.53 8.10
C SER A 265 -8.93 -9.95 7.87
N ALA A 266 -7.94 -10.08 6.99
CA ALA A 266 -7.34 -11.36 6.63
C ALA A 266 -5.82 -11.30 6.59
N HIS A 267 -5.22 -12.49 6.67
CA HIS A 267 -3.79 -12.79 6.59
C HIS A 267 -2.98 -12.34 7.79
N LEU A 268 -3.05 -11.06 8.12
CA LEU A 268 -2.29 -10.46 9.21
C LEU A 268 -3.17 -9.44 9.95
N ASN A 269 -2.98 -9.35 11.25
CA ASN A 269 -3.63 -8.37 12.12
C ASN A 269 -2.63 -7.76 13.08
N ILE A 270 -2.92 -6.55 13.52
CA ILE A 270 -2.15 -5.89 14.58
C ILE A 270 -3.03 -5.90 15.83
N TRP A 271 -2.56 -6.54 16.90
CA TRP A 271 -3.19 -6.48 18.21
C TRP A 271 -2.40 -5.55 19.11
N ASN A 272 -3.02 -4.46 19.53
CA ASN A 272 -2.44 -3.44 20.40
C ASN A 272 -3.20 -3.35 21.73
N SER A 273 -2.84 -2.36 22.55
CA SER A 273 -3.45 -2.12 23.87
C SER A 273 -4.92 -1.66 23.84
N VAL A 274 -5.43 -1.22 22.68
CA VAL A 274 -6.78 -0.68 22.49
C VAL A 274 -7.73 -1.69 21.83
N GLY A 275 -7.22 -2.57 20.96
CA GLY A 275 -8.05 -3.48 20.19
C GLY A 275 -7.32 -4.24 19.08
N LEU A 276 -8.10 -4.69 18.09
CA LEU A 276 -7.59 -5.29 16.87
C LEU A 276 -7.68 -4.31 15.70
N THR A 277 -6.60 -4.29 14.95
CA THR A 277 -6.40 -3.44 13.78
C THR A 277 -6.14 -4.33 12.58
N SER A 278 -6.76 -4.02 11.45
CA SER A 278 -6.48 -4.76 10.22
C SER A 278 -5.07 -4.43 9.74
N PHE A 279 -4.26 -5.44 9.39
CA PHE A 279 -3.00 -5.18 8.73
C PHE A 279 -3.22 -4.78 7.25
N PHE A 280 -4.08 -5.52 6.54
CA PHE A 280 -4.41 -5.28 5.14
C PHE A 280 -5.87 -4.84 4.95
N GLY A 281 -6.15 -3.94 4.02
CA GLY A 281 -7.51 -3.56 3.61
C GLY A 281 -8.18 -4.54 2.64
N GLY A 282 -7.64 -5.75 2.47
CA GLY A 282 -8.14 -6.74 1.53
C GLY A 282 -7.80 -8.17 1.93
N ALA A 283 -8.36 -9.12 1.20
CA ALA A 283 -8.20 -10.54 1.41
C ALA A 283 -7.88 -11.25 0.10
N ILE A 284 -7.18 -12.38 0.21
CA ILE A 284 -6.98 -13.33 -0.88
C ILE A 284 -7.93 -14.49 -0.61
N VAL A 285 -8.84 -14.70 -1.55
CA VAL A 285 -10.00 -15.58 -1.44
C VAL A 285 -10.03 -16.55 -2.61
N ASP A 286 -10.90 -17.55 -2.52
CA ASP A 286 -11.25 -18.36 -3.69
C ASP A 286 -11.99 -17.49 -4.73
N GLY A 287 -11.33 -17.25 -5.86
CA GLY A 287 -11.85 -16.42 -6.95
C GLY A 287 -13.06 -17.00 -7.67
N ALA A 288 -13.30 -18.32 -7.57
CA ALA A 288 -14.40 -18.96 -8.28
C ALA A 288 -15.78 -18.64 -7.67
N VAL A 289 -15.83 -18.28 -6.39
CA VAL A 289 -17.07 -18.17 -5.61
C VAL A 289 -17.23 -16.83 -4.86
N VAL A 290 -16.33 -15.88 -5.06
CA VAL A 290 -16.43 -14.55 -4.43
C VAL A 290 -17.49 -13.67 -5.10
N ALA A 291 -18.36 -13.03 -4.30
CA ALA A 291 -19.46 -12.20 -4.79
C ALA A 291 -19.07 -10.72 -5.08
N LYS A 292 -17.77 -10.38 -5.00
CA LYS A 292 -17.28 -9.02 -5.22
C LYS A 292 -17.12 -8.73 -6.72
N LYS A 293 -17.35 -7.47 -7.11
CA LYS A 293 -17.20 -7.01 -8.51
C LYS A 293 -15.77 -6.63 -8.86
N GLN A 294 -15.05 -6.04 -7.90
CA GLN A 294 -13.66 -5.61 -8.05
C GLN A 294 -12.77 -6.73 -7.53
N VAL A 295 -12.25 -7.53 -8.46
CA VAL A 295 -11.48 -8.74 -8.20
C VAL A 295 -10.22 -8.71 -9.05
N VAL A 296 -9.08 -8.99 -8.42
CA VAL A 296 -7.80 -9.22 -9.14
C VAL A 296 -7.52 -10.72 -9.12
N ALA A 297 -7.49 -11.33 -10.30
CA ALA A 297 -7.16 -12.74 -10.43
C ALA A 297 -5.69 -12.98 -10.05
N LEU A 298 -5.46 -14.02 -9.25
CA LEU A 298 -4.15 -14.54 -8.88
C LEU A 298 -4.03 -15.97 -9.41
N GLU A 299 -2.83 -16.56 -9.36
CA GLU A 299 -2.64 -17.96 -9.75
C GLU A 299 -3.45 -18.92 -8.87
N ASN A 300 -3.48 -18.68 -7.55
CA ASN A 300 -4.11 -19.56 -6.56
C ASN A 300 -5.35 -18.94 -5.89
N GLY A 301 -6.03 -17.99 -6.55
CA GLY A 301 -7.23 -17.36 -6.00
C GLY A 301 -7.48 -15.99 -6.57
N ALA A 302 -8.03 -15.10 -5.76
CA ALA A 302 -8.24 -13.72 -6.14
C ALA A 302 -8.08 -12.75 -4.97
N ALA A 303 -7.54 -11.57 -5.24
CA ALA A 303 -7.50 -10.49 -4.26
C ALA A 303 -8.77 -9.64 -4.37
N VAL A 304 -9.36 -9.33 -3.22
CA VAL A 304 -10.55 -8.49 -3.09
C VAL A 304 -10.39 -7.50 -1.96
N ASN A 305 -10.97 -6.32 -2.12
CA ASN A 305 -11.03 -5.34 -1.05
C ASN A 305 -12.04 -5.75 0.02
N VAL A 306 -11.61 -5.65 1.29
CA VAL A 306 -12.42 -5.89 2.48
C VAL A 306 -12.40 -4.60 3.28
N PRO A 307 -13.47 -3.78 3.19
CA PRO A 307 -13.53 -2.52 3.92
C PRO A 307 -13.34 -2.76 5.42
N CYS A 308 -12.18 -2.37 5.93
CA CYS A 308 -11.87 -2.44 7.34
C CYS A 308 -12.16 -1.08 7.98
N ASN A 309 -12.81 -1.10 9.15
CA ASN A 309 -12.91 0.06 10.01
C ASN A 309 -11.57 0.33 10.70
N ASN A 310 -11.45 1.49 11.36
CA ASN A 310 -10.21 1.92 12.00
C ASN A 310 -9.71 0.94 13.09
N LEU A 311 -10.62 0.44 13.93
CA LEU A 311 -10.32 -0.41 15.07
C LEU A 311 -11.55 -1.26 15.42
N VAL A 312 -11.34 -2.48 15.91
CA VAL A 312 -12.39 -3.29 16.57
C VAL A 312 -11.96 -3.66 17.97
N ASN A 313 -12.93 -4.03 18.81
CA ASN A 313 -12.69 -4.47 20.17
C ASN A 313 -11.72 -5.66 20.23
N HIS A 314 -11.11 -5.84 21.39
CA HIS A 314 -10.32 -7.03 21.68
C HIS A 314 -11.10 -8.32 21.38
N PRO A 315 -10.42 -9.38 20.90
CA PRO A 315 -11.08 -10.61 20.52
C PRO A 315 -11.67 -11.29 21.75
N VAL A 316 -12.92 -11.74 21.65
CA VAL A 316 -13.54 -12.58 22.69
C VAL A 316 -13.03 -14.01 22.61
N ALA A 317 -12.59 -14.44 21.42
CA ALA A 317 -12.04 -15.77 21.20
C ALA A 317 -10.90 -15.79 20.17
N ALA A 318 -10.03 -16.79 20.32
CA ALA A 318 -8.99 -17.17 19.37
C ALA A 318 -9.20 -18.64 18.96
N PHE A 319 -9.47 -18.87 17.68
CA PHE A 319 -9.71 -20.19 17.10
C PHE A 319 -8.49 -20.64 16.29
N PHE A 320 -8.03 -21.86 16.55
CA PHE A 320 -6.99 -22.51 15.79
C PHE A 320 -7.60 -23.66 14.98
N VAL A 321 -7.58 -23.54 13.66
CA VAL A 321 -8.10 -24.59 12.78
C VAL A 321 -7.06 -25.72 12.68
N ASP A 322 -7.41 -26.89 13.21
CA ASP A 322 -6.61 -28.11 13.12
C ASP A 322 -7.50 -29.28 12.64
N LYS A 323 -7.31 -29.66 11.37
CA LYS A 323 -8.08 -30.73 10.71
C LYS A 323 -7.93 -32.11 11.35
N ALA A 324 -6.91 -32.31 12.20
CA ALA A 324 -6.72 -33.56 12.93
C ALA A 324 -7.60 -33.65 14.20
N GLY A 325 -8.13 -32.52 14.66
CA GLY A 325 -8.98 -32.43 15.85
C GLY A 325 -10.39 -32.98 15.64
N LYS A 326 -11.12 -33.17 16.74
CA LYS A 326 -12.57 -33.47 16.72
C LYS A 326 -13.32 -32.39 17.50
N GLY A 327 -14.24 -31.68 16.83
CA GLY A 327 -15.11 -30.68 17.44
C GLY A 327 -14.36 -29.42 17.92
N VAL A 328 -14.96 -28.74 18.90
CA VAL A 328 -14.43 -27.53 19.53
C VAL A 328 -13.85 -27.90 20.90
N LYS A 329 -12.56 -27.66 21.12
CA LYS A 329 -11.86 -27.91 22.39
C LYS A 329 -11.25 -26.62 22.91
N GLU A 330 -11.60 -26.22 24.13
CA GLU A 330 -10.93 -25.10 24.81
C GLU A 330 -9.49 -25.49 25.20
N ILE A 331 -8.56 -24.56 25.03
CA ILE A 331 -7.14 -24.75 25.30
C ILE A 331 -6.61 -23.64 26.20
N THR A 332 -5.49 -23.92 26.86
CA THR A 332 -4.80 -22.96 27.72
C THR A 332 -4.07 -21.90 26.89
N SER A 333 -3.77 -20.75 27.49
CA SER A 333 -2.98 -19.68 26.84
C SER A 333 -1.59 -20.14 26.43
N ALA A 334 -0.98 -21.07 27.16
CA ALA A 334 0.33 -21.64 26.84
C ALA A 334 0.27 -22.53 25.58
N GLU A 335 -0.76 -23.36 25.46
CA GLU A 335 -1.00 -24.16 24.24
C GLU A 335 -1.29 -23.24 23.04
N ALA A 336 -2.08 -22.18 23.23
CA ALA A 336 -2.37 -21.20 22.20
C ALA A 336 -1.10 -20.49 21.71
N ALA A 337 -0.23 -20.07 22.62
CA ALA A 337 1.06 -19.44 22.30
C ALA A 337 1.99 -20.38 21.50
N ALA A 338 2.00 -21.68 21.83
CA ALA A 338 2.74 -22.68 21.06
C ALA A 338 2.17 -22.87 19.64
N LEU A 339 0.85 -22.85 19.49
CA LEU A 339 0.20 -22.94 18.17
C LEU A 339 0.45 -21.70 17.32
N VAL A 340 0.51 -20.51 17.92
CA VAL A 340 0.91 -19.28 17.20
C VAL A 340 2.33 -19.40 16.67
N LYS A 341 3.31 -19.86 17.46
CA LYS A 341 4.69 -20.10 16.95
C LYS A 341 4.76 -21.12 15.82
N LYS A 342 3.86 -22.11 15.83
CA LYS A 342 3.76 -23.10 14.76
C LYS A 342 3.21 -22.49 13.47
N ALA A 343 2.29 -21.53 13.58
CA ALA A 343 1.70 -20.83 12.44
C ALA A 343 2.65 -19.74 11.89
N ASP A 344 3.40 -19.08 12.77
CA ASP A 344 4.34 -18.01 12.45
C ASP A 344 5.54 -18.08 13.41
N ALA A 345 6.68 -18.57 12.92
CA ALA A 345 7.86 -18.80 13.75
C ALA A 345 8.41 -17.51 14.37
N ASP A 346 8.17 -16.37 13.72
CA ASP A 346 8.62 -15.05 14.16
C ASP A 346 7.62 -14.34 15.08
N ALA A 347 6.49 -14.98 15.41
CA ALA A 347 5.50 -14.39 16.30
C ALA A 347 5.99 -14.32 17.76
N ASP A 348 5.75 -13.17 18.39
CA ASP A 348 6.04 -12.93 19.80
C ASP A 348 4.99 -13.62 20.69
N ALA A 349 5.25 -14.89 20.99
CA ALA A 349 4.33 -15.73 21.77
C ALA A 349 4.12 -15.23 23.20
N ASP A 350 5.10 -14.53 23.77
CA ASP A 350 5.03 -14.01 25.14
C ASP A 350 4.10 -12.79 25.19
N LYS A 351 4.25 -11.86 24.24
CA LYS A 351 3.30 -10.74 24.07
C LYS A 351 1.89 -11.25 23.74
N PHE A 352 1.77 -12.28 22.90
CA PHE A 352 0.48 -12.89 22.59
C PHE A 352 -0.21 -13.47 23.84
N ALA A 353 0.51 -14.25 24.64
CA ALA A 353 -0.03 -14.82 25.89
C ALA A 353 -0.43 -13.72 26.89
N ALA A 354 0.35 -12.65 26.99
CA ALA A 354 0.04 -11.50 27.83
C ALA A 354 -1.25 -10.78 27.37
N LEU A 355 -1.43 -10.59 26.05
CA LEU A 355 -2.63 -9.98 25.49
C LEU A 355 -3.88 -10.85 25.67
N LEU A 356 -3.77 -12.18 25.50
CA LEU A 356 -4.87 -13.11 25.79
C LEU A 356 -5.37 -12.95 27.24
N ALA A 357 -4.45 -12.89 28.20
CA ALA A 357 -4.77 -12.73 29.61
C ALA A 357 -5.41 -11.36 29.89
N LYS A 358 -4.84 -10.27 29.35
CA LYS A 358 -5.34 -8.91 29.54
C LYS A 358 -6.74 -8.70 28.96
N ALA A 359 -7.02 -9.30 27.80
CA ALA A 359 -8.30 -9.17 27.11
C ALA A 359 -9.36 -10.20 27.54
N ALA A 360 -9.01 -11.14 28.44
CA ALA A 360 -9.85 -12.28 28.80
C ALA A 360 -10.34 -13.10 27.58
N THR A 361 -9.50 -13.20 26.55
CA THR A 361 -9.79 -13.94 25.31
C THR A 361 -9.70 -15.45 25.56
N LYS A 362 -10.74 -16.19 25.16
CA LYS A 362 -10.75 -17.65 25.26
C LYS A 362 -10.14 -18.30 24.01
N SER A 363 -9.33 -19.33 24.18
CA SER A 363 -8.66 -20.00 23.07
C SER A 363 -9.26 -21.38 22.81
N PHE A 364 -9.47 -21.71 21.54
CA PHE A 364 -10.09 -22.98 21.13
C PHE A 364 -9.35 -23.60 19.94
N VAL A 365 -9.28 -24.92 19.91
CA VAL A 365 -8.93 -25.69 18.71
C VAL A 365 -10.22 -26.22 18.09
N VAL A 366 -10.33 -26.08 16.77
CA VAL A 366 -11.51 -26.52 16.01
C VAL A 366 -11.10 -27.41 14.85
N ALA A 367 -11.91 -28.42 14.56
CA ALA A 367 -11.67 -29.36 13.48
C ALA A 367 -11.89 -28.76 12.08
N SER A 368 -12.80 -27.79 11.97
CA SER A 368 -13.18 -27.20 10.69
C SER A 368 -13.62 -25.74 10.82
N ASP A 369 -13.61 -25.02 9.70
CA ASP A 369 -14.10 -23.64 9.61
C ASP A 369 -15.60 -23.52 9.95
N ALA A 370 -16.40 -24.58 9.71
CA ALA A 370 -17.82 -24.61 10.05
C ALA A 370 -18.06 -24.60 11.57
N ASP A 371 -17.16 -25.22 12.34
CA ASP A 371 -17.24 -25.25 13.80
C ASP A 371 -16.98 -23.88 14.43
N ILE A 372 -16.24 -22.99 13.73
CA ILE A 372 -15.97 -21.61 14.19
C ILE A 372 -17.28 -20.85 14.32
N ASN A 373 -18.12 -20.86 13.28
CA ASN A 373 -19.39 -20.12 13.30
C ASN A 373 -20.33 -20.63 14.40
N ALA A 374 -20.36 -21.96 14.60
CA ALA A 374 -21.15 -22.58 15.66
C ALA A 374 -20.61 -22.24 17.07
N ALA A 375 -19.29 -22.12 17.23
CA ALA A 375 -18.65 -21.70 18.47
C ALA A 375 -18.87 -20.21 18.76
N LEU A 376 -18.70 -19.36 17.74
CA LEU A 376 -18.96 -17.92 17.80
C LEU A 376 -20.39 -17.59 18.19
N ALA A 377 -21.38 -18.34 17.69
CA ALA A 377 -22.78 -18.14 18.04
C ALA A 377 -23.12 -18.44 19.52
N LYS A 378 -22.24 -19.17 20.24
CA LYS A 378 -22.42 -19.54 21.65
C LYS A 378 -21.67 -18.62 22.62
N LEU A 379 -20.73 -17.83 22.11
CA LEU A 379 -19.97 -16.84 22.88
C LEU A 379 -20.73 -15.53 22.92
#